data_AF-A0A6H1ZVK9-F1
#
_entry.id   AF-A0A6H1ZVK9-F1
#
_cell.length_a   1.000
_cell.length_b   1.000
_cell.length_c   1.000
_cell.angle_alpha   90.00
_cell.angle_beta   90.00
_cell.angle_gamma   90.00
#
_symmetry.space_group_name_H-M   'P 1'
#
loop_
_entity.id
_entity.type
_entity.pdbx_description
1 polymer ?
#
loop_
_entity_poly.entity_id
_entity_poly.type
_entity_poly.pdbx_seq_one_letter_code
_entity_poly.pdbx_strand_id
1 'polypeptide(L)'
;MKLYKALKLKKKIVGELAKLQSQILSRNSYLIGSLNAEKYNIRELETELTEKVAYLVRLKCAINDGNKGIQDKIYWLSEYKSIIQLWNGLNVTEGMQLVGYSDKEAREYKVQIDEKERDNKVKNIQDIIDSIQEEIDVYNHITELSI
;
A
#
# COMPACT_ATOMS: atom_id res chain seq x y z
N MET A 1 14.56 8.39 -16.39
CA MET A 1 14.78 7.61 -15.15
C MET A 1 13.98 6.32 -15.18
N LYS A 2 14.53 5.15 -14.80
CA LYS A 2 13.75 3.89 -14.72
C LYS A 2 12.58 3.95 -13.75
N LEU A 3 11.46 3.32 -14.11
CA LEU A 3 10.22 3.32 -13.32
C LEU A 3 10.43 2.75 -11.90
N TYR A 4 11.16 1.65 -11.75
CA TYR A 4 11.47 1.12 -10.40
C TYR A 4 12.25 2.12 -9.52
N LYS A 5 13.18 2.89 -10.12
CA LYS A 5 13.92 3.95 -9.41
C LYS A 5 12.98 5.08 -9.01
N ALA A 6 12.06 5.46 -9.89
CA ALA A 6 11.05 6.48 -9.64
C ALA A 6 10.11 6.09 -8.49
N LEU A 7 9.65 4.84 -8.44
CA LEU A 7 8.84 4.30 -7.34
C LEU A 7 9.58 4.36 -6.00
N LYS A 8 10.86 3.96 -5.99
CA LYS A 8 11.73 4.07 -4.80
C LYS A 8 11.95 5.52 -4.37
N LEU A 9 12.19 6.41 -5.32
CA LEU A 9 12.38 7.84 -5.08
C LEU A 9 11.12 8.50 -4.52
N LYS A 10 9.93 8.15 -5.05
CA LYS A 10 8.64 8.60 -4.51
C LYS A 10 8.50 8.24 -3.04
N LYS A 11 8.82 6.99 -2.65
CA LYS A 11 8.77 6.55 -1.24
C LYS A 11 9.72 7.37 -0.36
N LYS A 12 10.94 7.64 -0.85
CA LYS A 12 11.93 8.48 -0.15
C LYS A 12 11.40 9.90 0.06
N ILE A 13 10.91 10.56 -0.99
CA ILE A 13 10.39 11.93 -0.91
C ILE A 13 9.21 12.04 0.04
N VAL A 14 8.29 11.06 0.04
CA VAL A 14 7.17 11.03 1.00
C VAL A 14 7.68 11.01 2.44
N GLY A 15 8.72 10.21 2.74
CA GLY A 15 9.35 10.20 4.06
C GLY A 15 10.06 11.50 4.42
N GLU A 16 10.76 12.13 3.47
CA GLU A 16 11.39 13.44 3.66
C GLU A 16 10.37 14.54 3.92
N LEU A 17 9.26 14.56 3.18
CA LEU A 17 8.15 15.49 3.39
C LEU A 17 7.52 15.33 4.77
N ALA A 18 7.28 14.09 5.21
CA ALA A 18 6.76 13.83 6.55
C ALA A 18 7.70 14.37 7.66
N LYS A 19 9.02 14.23 7.46
CA LYS A 19 10.03 14.79 8.36
C LYS A 19 10.00 16.32 8.37
N LEU A 20 9.96 16.97 7.20
CA LEU A 20 9.87 18.43 7.09
C LEU A 20 8.60 18.96 7.78
N GLN A 21 7.46 18.33 7.52
CA GLN A 21 6.19 18.67 8.19
C GLN A 21 6.30 18.55 9.71
N SER A 22 6.87 17.45 10.21
CA SER A 22 7.09 17.26 11.65
C SER A 22 8.02 18.33 12.25
N GLN A 23 9.09 18.70 11.55
CA GLN A 23 10.01 19.75 11.99
C GLN A 23 9.33 21.12 12.02
N ILE A 24 8.61 21.50 10.97
CA ILE A 24 7.87 22.76 10.91
C ILE A 24 6.87 22.84 12.07
N LEU A 25 6.05 21.79 12.27
CA LEU A 25 5.04 21.76 13.34
C LEU A 25 5.65 21.83 14.75
N SER A 26 6.77 21.13 14.98
CA SER A 26 7.37 21.03 16.32
C SER A 26 8.34 22.17 16.67
N ARG A 27 8.85 22.90 15.68
CA ARG A 27 9.92 23.89 15.88
C ARG A 27 9.49 25.34 15.61
N ASN A 28 8.26 25.58 15.16
CA ASN A 28 7.78 26.93 14.87
C ASN A 28 7.77 27.87 16.08
N SER A 29 7.45 27.34 17.26
CA SER A 29 7.45 28.10 18.51
C SER A 29 8.55 27.60 19.43
N TYR A 30 9.27 28.52 20.08
CA TYR A 30 10.35 28.18 21.01
C TYR A 30 10.49 29.20 22.14
N LEU A 31 11.06 28.78 23.27
CA LEU A 31 11.37 29.66 24.40
C LEU A 31 12.54 30.59 24.05
N ILE A 32 12.41 31.86 24.37
CA ILE A 32 13.49 32.86 24.25
C ILE A 32 14.66 32.41 25.13
N GLY A 33 15.87 32.34 24.56
CA GLY A 33 17.08 31.83 25.23
C GLY A 33 17.36 30.33 25.05
N SER A 34 16.54 29.60 24.28
CA SER A 34 16.79 28.21 23.89
C SER A 34 17.97 28.09 22.90
N LEU A 35 19.00 27.32 23.27
CA LEU A 35 20.20 27.04 22.45
C LEU A 35 19.93 26.40 21.07
N ASN A 36 18.74 25.82 20.86
CA ASN A 36 18.42 25.09 19.62
C ASN A 36 17.30 25.73 18.80
N ALA A 37 16.69 26.81 19.31
CA ALA A 37 15.63 27.55 18.61
C ALA A 37 16.10 28.15 17.29
N GLU A 38 17.25 28.81 17.31
CA GLU A 38 17.80 29.55 16.17
C GLU A 38 18.36 28.65 15.07
N LYS A 39 18.48 27.34 15.32
CA LYS A 39 19.02 26.36 14.36
C LYS A 39 17.99 25.91 13.32
N TYR A 40 16.70 26.21 13.51
CA TYR A 40 15.63 25.82 12.62
C TYR A 40 14.99 27.05 12.00
N ASN A 41 15.37 27.39 10.77
CA ASN A 41 14.69 28.41 9.99
C ASN A 41 13.43 27.82 9.35
N ILE A 42 12.27 28.08 9.96
CA ILE A 42 10.98 27.55 9.50
C ILE A 42 10.64 28.01 8.08
N ARG A 43 11.04 29.23 7.69
CA ARG A 43 10.78 29.76 6.34
C ARG A 43 11.60 29.03 5.28
N GLU A 44 12.84 28.66 5.60
CA GLU A 44 13.66 27.80 4.73
C GLU A 44 13.06 26.40 4.60
N LEU A 45 12.62 25.80 5.73
CA LEU A 45 11.98 24.49 5.71
C LEU A 45 10.64 24.49 4.94
N GLU A 46 9.86 25.57 5.03
CA GLU A 46 8.64 25.76 4.24
C GLU A 46 8.94 25.86 2.73
N THR A 47 10.01 26.57 2.37
CA THR A 47 10.45 26.68 0.97
C THR A 47 10.87 25.31 0.44
N GLU A 48 11.72 24.58 1.19
CA GLU A 48 12.14 23.22 0.84
C GLU A 48 10.94 22.26 0.73
N LEU A 49 9.97 22.36 1.65
CA LEU A 49 8.74 21.58 1.61
C LEU A 49 7.99 21.82 0.30
N THR A 50 7.77 23.09 -0.05
CA THR A 50 7.04 23.47 -1.26
C THR A 50 7.71 22.97 -2.53
N GLU A 51 9.04 23.12 -2.63
CA GLU A 51 9.82 22.62 -3.77
C GLU A 51 9.75 21.09 -3.89
N LYS A 52 9.87 20.37 -2.77
CA LYS A 52 9.74 18.91 -2.75
C LYS A 52 8.32 18.45 -3.09
N VAL A 53 7.28 19.17 -2.67
CA VAL A 53 5.90 18.87 -3.08
C VAL A 53 5.74 19.04 -4.59
N ALA A 54 6.24 20.14 -5.17
CA ALA A 54 6.20 20.36 -6.62
C ALA A 54 6.94 19.24 -7.38
N TYR A 55 8.11 18.83 -6.88
CA TYR A 55 8.84 17.70 -7.46
C TYR A 55 8.07 16.37 -7.34
N LEU A 56 7.45 16.10 -6.18
CA LEU A 56 6.64 14.91 -5.96
C LEU A 56 5.44 14.85 -6.93
N VAL A 57 4.81 15.98 -7.22
CA VAL A 57 3.71 16.06 -8.20
C VAL A 57 4.21 15.66 -9.60
N ARG A 58 5.31 16.25 -10.08
CA ARG A 58 5.90 15.89 -11.38
C ARG A 58 6.26 14.40 -11.45
N LEU A 59 6.87 13.88 -10.40
CA LEU A 59 7.21 12.47 -10.28
C LEU A 59 5.97 11.55 -10.33
N LYS A 60 4.87 11.95 -9.68
CA LYS A 60 3.60 11.20 -9.72
C LYS A 60 3.00 11.17 -11.12
N CYS A 61 3.01 12.30 -11.84
CA CYS A 61 2.53 12.37 -13.22
C CYS A 61 3.35 11.43 -14.13
N ALA A 62 4.68 11.51 -14.06
CA ALA A 62 5.54 10.65 -14.87
C ALA A 62 5.41 9.16 -14.54
N ILE A 63 5.26 8.80 -13.26
CA ILE A 63 4.97 7.40 -12.86
C ILE A 63 3.63 6.95 -13.44
N ASN A 64 2.60 7.80 -13.37
CA ASN A 64 1.29 7.47 -13.91
C ASN A 64 1.34 7.24 -15.42
N ASP A 65 2.07 8.08 -16.15
CA ASP A 65 2.28 7.90 -17.59
C ASP A 65 3.07 6.63 -17.89
N GLY A 66 4.14 6.35 -17.14
CA GLY A 66 4.91 5.12 -17.29
C GLY A 66 4.10 3.84 -17.01
N ASN A 67 3.13 3.91 -16.10
CA ASN A 67 2.28 2.79 -15.74
C ASN A 67 1.23 2.44 -16.81
N LYS A 68 0.93 3.34 -17.76
CA LYS A 68 -0.14 3.13 -18.76
C LYS A 68 -0.04 1.78 -19.50
N GLY A 69 1.18 1.32 -19.80
CA GLY A 69 1.42 0.06 -20.51
C GLY A 69 1.21 -1.21 -19.70
N ILE A 70 0.97 -1.10 -18.38
CA ILE A 70 0.73 -2.24 -17.48
C ILE A 70 -0.39 -1.98 -16.46
N GLN A 71 -1.19 -0.95 -16.72
CA GLN A 71 -2.17 -0.42 -15.79
C GLN A 71 -3.27 -1.43 -15.46
N ASP A 72 -3.66 -2.24 -16.46
CA ASP A 72 -4.59 -3.35 -16.32
C ASP A 72 -4.12 -4.36 -15.26
N LYS A 73 -2.87 -4.79 -15.30
CA LYS A 73 -2.28 -5.73 -14.34
C LYS A 73 -2.22 -5.16 -12.93
N ILE A 74 -1.93 -3.87 -12.81
CA ILE A 74 -1.98 -3.17 -11.51
C ILE A 74 -3.41 -3.22 -10.92
N TYR A 75 -4.44 -3.06 -11.74
CA TYR A 75 -5.83 -3.19 -11.30
C TYR A 75 -6.22 -4.64 -11.00
N TRP A 76 -5.78 -5.60 -11.81
CA TRP A 76 -5.99 -7.01 -11.50
C TRP A 76 -5.45 -7.39 -10.12
N LEU A 77 -4.30 -6.85 -9.71
CA LEU A 77 -3.78 -7.07 -8.36
C LEU A 77 -4.72 -6.59 -7.25
N SER A 78 -5.43 -5.46 -7.41
CA SER A 78 -6.40 -5.02 -6.40
C SER A 78 -7.60 -5.95 -6.34
N GLU A 79 -8.15 -6.31 -7.50
CA GLU A 79 -9.33 -7.17 -7.57
C GLU A 79 -9.06 -8.57 -7.04
N TYR A 80 -7.92 -9.18 -7.39
CA TYR A 80 -7.56 -10.50 -6.87
C TYR A 80 -7.34 -10.49 -5.36
N LYS A 81 -6.76 -9.42 -4.80
CA LYS A 81 -6.63 -9.27 -3.34
C LYS A 81 -8.00 -9.15 -2.66
N SER A 82 -8.94 -8.42 -3.26
CA SER A 82 -10.31 -8.34 -2.76
C SER A 82 -11.04 -9.69 -2.82
N ILE A 83 -10.80 -10.50 -3.85
CA ILE A 83 -11.36 -11.86 -3.95
C ILE A 83 -10.72 -12.78 -2.89
N ILE A 84 -9.41 -12.70 -2.66
CA ILE A 84 -8.76 -13.44 -1.56
C ILE A 84 -9.38 -13.04 -0.22
N GLN A 85 -9.61 -11.75 0.02
CA GLN A 85 -10.26 -11.27 1.24
C GLN A 85 -11.67 -11.84 1.41
N LEU A 86 -12.44 -11.93 0.32
CA LEU A 86 -13.76 -12.59 0.32
C LEU A 86 -13.64 -14.06 0.74
N TRP A 87 -12.75 -14.82 0.12
CA TRP A 87 -12.58 -16.24 0.43
C TRP A 87 -12.10 -16.47 1.86
N ASN A 88 -11.13 -15.67 2.33
CA ASN A 88 -10.65 -15.74 3.72
C ASN A 88 -11.74 -15.39 4.74
N GLY A 89 -12.75 -14.60 4.35
CA GLY A 89 -13.91 -14.28 5.17
C GLY A 89 -15.04 -15.32 5.11
N LEU A 90 -14.93 -16.36 4.26
CA LEU A 90 -15.97 -17.36 4.10
C LEU A 90 -16.03 -18.27 5.33
N ASN A 91 -17.23 -18.39 5.91
CA ASN A 91 -17.50 -19.35 6.97
C ASN A 91 -17.50 -20.78 6.41
N VAL A 92 -16.62 -21.63 6.94
CA VAL A 92 -16.45 -23.04 6.55
C VAL A 92 -16.79 -24.00 7.70
N THR A 93 -17.53 -23.54 8.71
CA THR A 93 -17.97 -24.37 9.82
C THR A 93 -18.88 -25.49 9.33
N GLU A 94 -18.46 -26.74 9.56
CA GLU A 94 -19.20 -27.95 9.23
C GLU A 94 -19.32 -28.89 10.44
N GLY A 95 -20.23 -29.87 10.33
CA GLY A 95 -20.46 -30.87 11.37
C GLY A 95 -21.31 -30.38 12.53
N MET A 96 -21.35 -31.15 13.62
CA MET A 96 -22.12 -30.80 14.81
C MET A 96 -21.43 -29.70 15.62
N GLN A 97 -22.14 -28.61 15.85
CA GLN A 97 -21.67 -27.45 16.57
C GLN A 97 -22.65 -27.05 17.66
N LEU A 98 -22.14 -26.65 18.83
CA LEU A 98 -22.95 -26.06 19.88
C LEU A 98 -23.26 -24.61 19.52
N VAL A 99 -24.54 -24.22 19.58
CA VAL A 99 -24.96 -22.86 19.22
C VAL A 99 -25.34 -22.11 20.48
N GLY A 100 -24.54 -21.11 20.88
CA GLY A 100 -24.79 -20.26 22.05
C GLY A 100 -24.13 -20.74 23.35
N TYR A 101 -23.90 -19.83 24.29
CA TYR A 101 -23.31 -20.14 25.61
C TYR A 101 -24.30 -20.89 26.54
N SER A 102 -25.60 -20.78 26.28
CA SER A 102 -26.69 -21.24 27.15
C SER A 102 -27.43 -22.48 26.60
N ASP A 103 -27.33 -22.72 25.29
CA ASP A 103 -28.08 -23.74 24.58
C ASP A 103 -27.27 -25.04 24.51
N LYS A 104 -27.86 -26.12 25.04
CA LYS A 104 -27.28 -27.48 25.00
C LYS A 104 -27.60 -28.21 23.69
N GLU A 105 -28.15 -27.52 22.70
CA GLU A 105 -28.56 -28.12 21.44
C GLU A 105 -27.45 -28.01 20.39
N ALA A 106 -26.89 -29.16 20.03
CA ALA A 106 -26.00 -29.28 18.89
C ALA A 106 -26.79 -29.13 17.59
N ARG A 107 -26.32 -28.29 16.68
CA ARG A 107 -26.84 -28.17 15.32
C ARG A 107 -25.82 -28.70 14.34
N GLU A 108 -26.29 -29.45 13.36
CA GLU A 108 -25.45 -29.94 12.26
C GLU A 108 -25.36 -28.88 11.15
N TYR A 109 -24.14 -28.43 10.88
CA TYR A 109 -23.83 -27.51 9.79
C TYR A 109 -23.33 -28.27 8.58
N LYS A 110 -23.84 -27.89 7.41
CA LYS A 110 -23.35 -28.36 6.12
C LYS A 110 -22.79 -27.19 5.35
N VAL A 111 -21.60 -27.38 4.79
CA VAL A 111 -20.95 -26.41 3.92
C VAL A 111 -21.18 -26.76 2.44
N GLN A 112 -21.19 -25.74 1.59
CA GLN A 112 -21.16 -25.92 0.14
C GLN A 112 -19.74 -25.86 -0.42
N ILE A 113 -18.86 -25.12 0.27
CA ILE A 113 -17.44 -25.00 -0.02
C ILE A 113 -16.75 -25.26 1.32
N ASP A 114 -16.01 -26.34 1.39
CA ASP A 114 -15.26 -26.71 2.59
C ASP A 114 -13.96 -25.90 2.72
N GLU A 115 -13.30 -26.05 3.86
CA GLU A 115 -12.02 -25.40 4.15
C GLU A 115 -10.97 -25.69 3.08
N LYS A 116 -10.86 -26.94 2.63
CA LYS A 116 -9.87 -27.37 1.66
C LYS A 116 -10.12 -26.73 0.29
N GLU A 117 -11.37 -26.67 -0.15
CA GLU A 117 -11.74 -26.03 -1.41
C GLU A 117 -11.48 -24.51 -1.34
N ARG A 118 -11.87 -23.85 -0.25
CA ARG A 118 -11.57 -22.42 -0.02
C ARG A 118 -10.07 -22.15 -0.11
N ASP A 119 -9.25 -22.94 0.59
CA ASP A 119 -7.79 -22.75 0.64
C ASP A 119 -7.16 -22.96 -0.73
N ASN A 120 -7.64 -23.93 -1.52
CA ASN A 120 -7.21 -24.12 -2.90
C ASN A 120 -7.59 -22.93 -3.79
N LYS A 121 -8.77 -22.34 -3.63
CA LYS A 121 -9.15 -21.13 -4.38
C LYS A 121 -8.23 -19.96 -4.04
N VAL A 122 -7.94 -19.74 -2.76
CA VAL A 122 -7.00 -18.71 -2.30
C VAL A 122 -5.62 -18.94 -2.89
N LYS A 123 -5.11 -20.17 -2.81
CA LYS A 123 -3.80 -20.53 -3.38
C LYS A 123 -3.73 -20.28 -4.88
N ASN A 124 -4.72 -20.72 -5.64
CA ASN A 124 -4.75 -20.51 -7.10
C ASN A 124 -4.72 -19.02 -7.47
N ILE A 125 -5.44 -18.18 -6.71
CA ILE A 125 -5.42 -16.72 -6.93
C ILE A 125 -4.06 -16.13 -6.52
N GLN A 126 -3.44 -16.65 -5.46
CA GLN A 126 -2.10 -16.23 -5.06
C GLN A 126 -1.06 -16.53 -6.14
N ASP A 127 -1.11 -17.72 -6.75
CA ASP A 127 -0.22 -18.09 -7.85
C ASP A 127 -0.38 -17.12 -9.06
N ILE A 128 -1.62 -16.69 -9.36
CA ILE A 128 -1.89 -15.68 -10.39
C ILE A 128 -1.32 -14.30 -9.99
N ILE A 129 -1.52 -13.89 -8.74
CA ILE A 129 -0.97 -12.64 -8.21
C ILE A 129 0.55 -12.62 -8.35
N ASP A 130 1.22 -13.72 -8.04
CA ASP A 130 2.69 -13.81 -8.09
C ASP A 130 3.19 -13.67 -9.53
N SER A 131 2.57 -14.37 -10.49
CA SER A 131 2.87 -14.19 -11.92
C SER A 131 2.69 -12.74 -12.39
N ILE A 132 1.60 -12.08 -11.97
CA ILE A 132 1.35 -10.67 -12.34
C ILE A 132 2.40 -9.75 -11.71
N GLN A 133 2.82 -10.03 -10.47
CA GLN A 133 3.86 -9.24 -9.79
C GLN A 133 5.20 -9.35 -10.53
N GLU A 134 5.59 -10.54 -10.97
CA GLU A 134 6.82 -10.73 -11.76
C GLU A 134 6.79 -9.91 -13.06
N GLU A 135 5.66 -9.92 -13.77
CA GLU A 135 5.50 -9.11 -14.99
C GLU A 135 5.58 -7.61 -14.71
N ILE A 136 4.97 -7.14 -13.62
CA ILE A 136 5.06 -5.75 -13.18
C ILE A 136 6.49 -5.37 -12.83
N ASP A 137 7.23 -6.25 -12.14
CA ASP A 137 8.61 -5.99 -11.77
C ASP A 137 9.52 -5.91 -12.98
N VAL A 138 9.40 -6.85 -13.93
CA VAL A 138 10.11 -6.79 -15.21
C VAL A 138 9.81 -5.48 -15.93
N TYR A 139 8.52 -5.12 -16.03
CA TYR A 139 8.10 -3.86 -16.66
C TYR A 139 8.69 -2.63 -15.95
N ASN A 140 8.69 -2.61 -14.61
CA ASN A 140 9.27 -1.54 -13.81
C ASN A 140 10.79 -1.37 -14.05
N HIS A 141 11.49 -2.47 -14.32
CA HIS A 141 12.92 -2.47 -14.61
C HIS A 141 13.27 -1.98 -16.01
N ILE A 142 12.43 -2.25 -17.01
CA ILE A 142 12.70 -1.87 -18.41
C ILE A 142 12.16 -0.48 -18.76
N THR A 143 11.05 -0.05 -18.15
CA THR A 143 10.36 1.20 -18.48
C THR A 143 11.15 2.43 -18.07
N GLU A 144 11.34 3.34 -19.02
CA GLU A 144 12.02 4.62 -18.84
C GLU A 144 11.00 5.76 -18.72
N LEU A 145 11.14 6.60 -17.69
CA LEU A 145 10.31 7.78 -17.50
C LEU A 145 11.01 9.04 -18.00
N SER A 146 10.26 9.90 -18.68
CA SER A 146 10.65 11.28 -18.97
C SER A 146 10.26 12.17 -17.78
N ILE A 147 11.26 12.61 -17.01
CA ILE A 147 11.15 13.50 -15.86
C ILE A 147 12.15 14.63 -16.02
#